data_AF-A0A834LWS1-F1
#
_entry.id   AF-A0A834LWS1-F1
#
_cell.length_a   1.000
_cell.length_b   1.000
_cell.length_c   1.000
_cell.angle_alpha   90.00
_cell.angle_beta   90.00
_cell.angle_gamma   90.00
#
_symmetry.space_group_name_H-M   'P 1'
#
loop_
_entity.id
_entity.type
_entity.pdbx_description
1 polymer ?
#
loop_
_entity_poly.entity_id
_entity_poly.type
_entity_poly.pdbx_seq_one_letter_code
_entity_poly.pdbx_strand_id
1 'polypeptide(L)'
;MMNLDQRQARLVDSTLRHPYHKNLARFMASSFVSDYKGINGWVDGLQELATMDFKMVQSMNQREILQFSEWWKDTGLANDLKFARNQPLKWYMWPMAALTNPRFSQQRVELTKPISLIYIIDDIFDIYGTLEELTLFTEAVNSRWDLAAVENLPYYMKSCFNTLYETTNEIAYKIYKAHGWNPLDSLQKTWASLCNAFLVEAKWFASGQLPNAEEYLKTAVVSSGVHVVLVHMFFLLGHGITRKTVDLVNDNPGVITSVATILRLWDDLGSAKDEDQDGHDGSYVNCYMKDHKGSSVNRAREQVNRMISDAWKRLNQECLSPNSFSASFTKSSLNLARTVPLMYNYDDNHELPILQEHMKSMLYDDVSL
;
A
#
# COMPACT_ATOMS: atom_id res chain seq x y z
N MET A 1 23.40 -12.82 -35.03
CA MET A 1 22.74 -12.77 -33.71
C MET A 1 23.36 -13.84 -32.85
N MET A 2 23.97 -13.49 -31.71
CA MET A 2 24.41 -14.50 -30.74
C MET A 2 23.17 -15.22 -30.22
N ASN A 3 23.11 -16.54 -30.35
CA ASN A 3 22.10 -17.35 -29.67
C ASN A 3 22.38 -17.24 -28.17
N LEU A 4 21.48 -16.58 -27.43
CA LEU A 4 21.50 -16.58 -25.97
C LEU A 4 21.36 -18.02 -25.49
N ASP A 5 22.13 -18.42 -24.48
CA ASP A 5 21.88 -19.69 -23.81
C ASP A 5 20.53 -19.65 -23.05
N GLN A 6 19.99 -20.81 -22.67
CA GLN A 6 18.68 -20.90 -22.00
C GLN A 6 18.62 -20.13 -20.67
N ARG A 7 19.76 -19.89 -20.02
CA ARG A 7 19.84 -19.13 -18.77
C ARG A 7 19.79 -17.64 -19.06
N GLN A 8 20.60 -17.16 -20.00
CA GLN A 8 20.60 -15.77 -20.46
C GLN A 8 19.23 -15.38 -21.02
N ALA A 9 18.59 -16.25 -21.80
CA ALA A 9 17.25 -16.02 -22.32
C ALA A 9 16.21 -15.86 -21.19
N ARG A 10 16.25 -16.72 -20.16
CA ARG A 10 15.38 -16.60 -18.98
C ARG A 10 15.63 -15.33 -18.18
N LEU A 11 16.89 -14.95 -17.98
CA LEU A 11 17.26 -13.73 -17.29
C LEU A 11 16.77 -12.48 -18.04
N VAL A 12 16.92 -12.46 -19.37
CA VAL A 12 16.44 -11.36 -20.21
C VAL A 12 14.91 -11.27 -20.18
N ASP A 13 14.19 -12.37 -20.38
CA ASP A 13 12.72 -12.40 -20.30
C ASP A 13 12.23 -11.93 -18.92
N SER A 14 12.80 -12.46 -17.84
CA SER A 14 12.47 -12.05 -16.47
C SER A 14 12.75 -10.56 -16.22
N THR A 15 13.89 -10.04 -16.65
CA THR A 15 14.25 -8.61 -16.46
C THR A 15 13.38 -7.67 -17.29
N LEU A 16 12.97 -8.09 -18.50
CA LEU A 16 12.07 -7.31 -19.36
C LEU A 16 10.65 -7.24 -18.77
N ARG A 17 10.16 -8.35 -18.19
CA ARG A 17 8.87 -8.38 -17.49
C ARG A 17 8.91 -7.64 -16.16
N HIS A 18 10.03 -7.77 -15.43
CA HIS A 18 10.19 -7.23 -14.09
C HIS A 18 11.51 -6.44 -13.94
N PRO A 19 11.57 -5.20 -14.46
CA PRO A 19 12.78 -4.39 -14.39
C PRO A 19 13.24 -4.18 -12.94
N TYR A 20 14.55 -4.34 -12.67
CA TYR A 20 15.12 -4.19 -11.33
C TYR A 20 14.70 -2.89 -10.61
N HIS A 21 14.61 -1.79 -11.34
CA HIS A 21 14.23 -0.50 -10.75
C HIS A 21 12.79 -0.46 -10.25
N LYS A 22 11.90 -1.26 -10.84
CA LYS A 22 10.47 -1.34 -10.52
C LYS A 22 10.10 -2.59 -9.72
N ASN A 23 11.09 -3.38 -9.29
CA ASN A 23 10.88 -4.60 -8.51
C ASN A 23 11.72 -4.58 -7.23
N LEU A 24 11.32 -5.38 -6.24
CA LEU A 24 12.05 -5.52 -4.99
C LEU A 24 13.07 -6.63 -5.10
N ALA A 25 14.33 -6.31 -4.81
CA ALA A 25 15.42 -7.27 -4.81
C ALA A 25 15.14 -8.50 -3.93
N ARG A 26 14.39 -8.31 -2.82
CA ARG A 26 14.03 -9.38 -1.90
C ARG A 26 13.14 -10.46 -2.53
N PHE A 27 12.29 -10.08 -3.48
CA PHE A 27 11.44 -11.00 -4.22
C PHE A 27 12.17 -11.69 -5.38
N MET A 28 13.32 -11.15 -5.78
CA MET A 28 14.21 -11.71 -6.81
C MET A 28 15.41 -12.47 -6.22
N ALA A 29 15.54 -12.54 -4.89
CA ALA A 29 16.72 -13.08 -4.23
C ALA A 29 16.80 -14.61 -4.34
N SER A 30 15.68 -15.33 -4.24
CA SER A 30 15.66 -16.80 -4.33
C SER A 30 16.17 -17.29 -5.69
N SER A 31 15.78 -16.63 -6.79
CA SER A 31 16.22 -16.97 -8.15
C SER A 31 17.68 -16.61 -8.41
N PHE A 32 18.22 -15.58 -7.75
CA PHE A 32 19.62 -15.19 -7.93
C PHE A 32 20.58 -16.11 -7.19
N VAL A 33 20.22 -16.56 -5.98
CA VAL A 33 21.08 -17.42 -5.14
C VAL A 33 21.10 -18.86 -5.65
N SER A 34 19.99 -19.39 -6.18
CA SER A 34 19.95 -20.74 -6.78
C SER A 34 20.79 -20.87 -8.06
N ASP A 35 20.98 -19.76 -8.78
CA ASP A 35 21.54 -19.77 -10.14
C ASP A 35 23.06 -19.54 -10.18
N TYR A 36 23.69 -19.16 -9.06
CA TYR A 36 25.11 -18.77 -9.04
C TYR A 36 26.02 -19.86 -8.45
N LYS A 37 26.38 -20.87 -9.26
CA LYS A 37 27.46 -21.80 -8.92
C LYS A 37 28.81 -21.18 -9.29
N GLY A 38 29.47 -20.60 -8.29
CA GLY A 38 30.80 -20.02 -8.43
C GLY A 38 31.87 -21.06 -8.68
N ILE A 39 32.94 -20.68 -9.37
CA ILE A 39 34.11 -21.53 -9.60
C ILE A 39 35.06 -21.52 -8.38
N ASN A 40 34.79 -20.66 -7.38
CA ASN A 40 35.69 -20.36 -6.25
C ASN A 40 34.93 -20.39 -4.91
N GLY A 41 35.57 -20.88 -3.83
CA GLY A 41 34.96 -21.02 -2.49
C GLY A 41 34.51 -19.73 -1.77
N TRP A 42 34.77 -18.55 -2.35
CA TRP A 42 34.17 -17.28 -1.88
C TRP A 42 32.66 -17.22 -2.13
N VAL A 43 32.19 -17.90 -3.18
CA VAL A 43 30.78 -17.92 -3.54
C VAL A 43 29.97 -18.74 -2.55
N ASP A 44 30.54 -19.84 -2.04
CA ASP A 44 29.92 -20.67 -1.02
C ASP A 44 29.69 -19.85 0.27
N GLY A 45 30.68 -19.07 0.69
CA GLY A 45 30.53 -18.18 1.86
C GLY A 45 29.48 -17.09 1.68
N LEU A 46 29.31 -16.54 0.48
CA LEU A 46 28.24 -15.57 0.18
C LEU A 46 26.86 -16.23 0.17
N GLN A 47 26.75 -17.45 -0.35
CA GLN A 47 25.51 -18.24 -0.35
C GLN A 47 25.09 -18.61 1.08
N GLU A 48 26.04 -19.00 1.92
CA GLU A 48 25.80 -19.28 3.34
C GLU A 48 25.29 -18.03 4.06
N LEU A 49 25.95 -16.89 3.86
CA LEU A 49 25.51 -15.61 4.43
C LEU A 49 24.10 -15.21 3.95
N ALA A 50 23.81 -15.34 2.66
CA ALA A 50 22.49 -15.03 2.11
C ALA A 50 21.40 -15.95 2.67
N THR A 51 21.71 -17.24 2.86
CA THR A 51 20.80 -18.22 3.47
C THR A 51 20.51 -17.88 4.93
N MET A 52 21.55 -17.54 5.70
CA MET A 52 21.40 -17.14 7.10
C MET A 52 20.60 -15.85 7.26
N ASP A 53 20.88 -14.84 6.43
CA ASP A 53 20.11 -13.58 6.43
C ASP A 53 18.65 -13.84 6.07
N PHE A 54 18.37 -14.64 5.04
CA PHE A 54 17.01 -15.00 4.67
C PHE A 54 16.24 -15.63 5.84
N LYS A 55 16.82 -16.66 6.48
CA LYS A 55 16.19 -17.36 7.62
C LYS A 55 15.98 -16.45 8.82
N MET A 56 16.94 -15.58 9.12
CA MET A 56 16.82 -14.59 10.19
C MET A 56 15.65 -13.64 9.94
N VAL A 57 15.57 -13.06 8.74
CA VAL A 57 14.54 -12.09 8.40
C VAL A 57 13.17 -12.77 8.23
N GLN A 58 13.10 -14.01 7.75
CA GLN A 58 11.89 -14.83 7.71
C GLN A 58 11.33 -15.06 9.12
N SER A 59 12.17 -15.54 10.05
CA SER A 59 11.78 -15.75 11.46
C SER A 59 11.29 -14.48 12.15
N MET A 60 11.90 -13.34 11.82
CA MET A 60 11.45 -12.04 12.31
C MET A 60 10.08 -11.67 11.74
N ASN A 61 9.87 -11.82 10.43
CA ASN A 61 8.58 -11.55 9.79
C ASN A 61 7.46 -12.43 10.36
N GLN A 62 7.74 -13.72 10.64
CA GLN A 62 6.80 -14.64 11.27
C GLN A 62 6.37 -14.16 12.68
N ARG A 63 7.30 -13.61 13.48
CA ARG A 63 6.95 -13.01 14.77
C ARG A 63 6.11 -11.75 14.62
N GLU A 64 6.42 -10.91 13.64
CA GLU A 64 5.68 -9.68 13.37
C GLU A 64 4.24 -9.96 12.95
N ILE A 65 4.00 -10.93 12.06
CA ILE A 65 2.63 -11.28 11.66
C ILE A 65 1.84 -11.88 12.80
N LEU A 66 2.47 -12.65 13.71
CA LEU A 66 1.79 -13.15 14.90
C LEU A 66 1.36 -12.00 15.82
N GLN A 67 2.26 -11.04 16.08
CA GLN A 67 1.95 -9.84 16.88
C GLN A 67 0.80 -9.03 16.27
N PHE A 68 0.84 -8.82 14.94
CA PHE A 68 -0.23 -8.13 14.25
C PHE A 68 -1.55 -8.91 14.30
N SER A 69 -1.51 -10.24 14.15
CA SER A 69 -2.69 -11.09 14.18
C SER A 69 -3.35 -11.13 15.55
N GLU A 70 -2.57 -11.09 16.63
CA GLU A 70 -3.07 -10.97 18.00
C GLU A 70 -3.80 -9.63 18.17
N TRP A 71 -3.17 -8.52 17.80
CA TRP A 71 -3.82 -7.20 17.79
C TRP A 71 -5.11 -7.20 16.96
N TRP A 72 -5.07 -7.75 15.74
CA TRP A 72 -6.22 -7.78 14.84
C TRP A 72 -7.39 -8.56 15.46
N LYS A 73 -7.11 -9.69 16.09
CA LYS A 73 -8.10 -10.49 16.82
C LYS A 73 -8.71 -9.70 17.98
N ASP A 74 -7.88 -8.99 18.74
CA ASP A 74 -8.32 -8.21 19.90
C ASP A 74 -9.22 -7.03 19.52
N THR A 75 -9.09 -6.48 18.31
CA THR A 75 -10.01 -5.44 17.83
C THR A 75 -11.46 -5.92 17.70
N GLY A 76 -11.69 -7.23 17.54
CA GLY A 76 -13.03 -7.78 17.28
C GLY A 76 -13.61 -7.45 15.90
N LEU A 77 -12.95 -6.62 15.09
CA LEU A 77 -13.46 -6.13 13.81
C LEU A 77 -13.77 -7.25 12.81
N ALA A 78 -12.99 -8.32 12.78
CA ALA A 78 -13.27 -9.47 11.92
C ALA A 78 -14.64 -10.14 12.21
N ASN A 79 -15.15 -10.02 13.46
CA ASN A 79 -16.47 -10.53 13.83
C ASN A 79 -17.57 -9.48 13.61
N ASP A 80 -17.26 -8.21 13.85
CA ASP A 80 -18.21 -7.10 13.72
C ASP A 80 -18.48 -6.75 12.24
N LEU A 81 -17.49 -6.98 11.37
CA LEU A 81 -17.46 -6.61 9.95
C LEU A 81 -17.24 -7.85 9.08
N LYS A 82 -18.10 -8.86 9.20
CA LYS A 82 -17.98 -10.13 8.44
C LYS A 82 -18.05 -9.95 6.92
N PHE A 83 -18.59 -8.83 6.47
CA PHE A 83 -18.67 -8.46 5.06
C PHE A 83 -17.35 -7.89 4.53
N ALA A 84 -16.49 -7.34 5.39
CA ALA A 84 -15.25 -6.71 4.98
C ALA A 84 -14.15 -7.77 4.77
N ARG A 85 -13.18 -7.43 3.91
CA ARG A 85 -12.01 -8.23 3.63
C ARG A 85 -11.26 -8.50 4.94
N ASN A 86 -10.89 -9.76 5.16
CA ASN A 86 -10.09 -10.19 6.31
C ASN A 86 -8.78 -10.83 5.83
N GLN A 87 -7.82 -9.99 5.45
CA GLN A 87 -6.60 -10.40 4.75
C GLN A 87 -5.32 -9.95 5.48
N PRO A 88 -5.10 -10.35 6.74
CA PRO A 88 -3.98 -9.88 7.56
C PRO A 88 -2.60 -10.09 6.93
N LEU A 89 -2.41 -11.18 6.19
CA LEU A 89 -1.20 -11.42 5.43
C LEU A 89 -1.02 -10.42 4.28
N LYS A 90 -2.08 -10.12 3.51
CA LYS A 90 -2.04 -9.13 2.41
C LYS A 90 -1.67 -7.76 2.95
N TRP A 91 -2.24 -7.37 4.09
CA TRP A 91 -1.95 -6.08 4.72
C TRP A 91 -0.50 -5.97 5.21
N TYR A 92 0.03 -7.03 5.81
CA TYR A 92 1.42 -7.08 6.30
C TYR A 92 2.48 -7.09 5.18
N MET A 93 2.15 -7.57 3.98
CA MET A 93 3.07 -7.58 2.84
C MET A 93 3.57 -6.18 2.47
N TRP A 94 2.70 -5.16 2.57
CA TRP A 94 3.04 -3.76 2.29
C TRP A 94 4.22 -3.23 3.14
N PRO A 95 4.14 -3.19 4.49
CA PRO A 95 5.24 -2.69 5.31
C PRO A 95 6.46 -3.61 5.24
N MET A 96 6.28 -4.93 5.11
CA MET A 96 7.38 -5.88 4.94
C MET A 96 8.23 -5.56 3.70
N ALA A 97 7.57 -5.24 2.60
CA ALA A 97 8.20 -4.87 1.34
C ALA A 97 8.80 -3.45 1.37
N ALA A 98 8.12 -2.49 1.99
CA ALA A 98 8.56 -1.08 2.07
C ALA A 98 9.75 -0.87 3.03
N LEU A 99 9.70 -1.48 4.21
CA LEU A 99 10.64 -1.29 5.31
C LEU A 99 11.62 -2.47 5.39
N THR A 100 12.53 -2.59 4.42
CA THR A 100 13.38 -3.79 4.28
C THR A 100 14.50 -3.92 5.31
N ASN A 101 14.81 -2.88 6.09
CA ASN A 101 15.84 -2.96 7.13
C ASN A 101 15.30 -3.77 8.33
N PRO A 102 16.00 -4.80 8.81
CA PRO A 102 15.55 -5.60 9.95
C PRO A 102 15.26 -4.78 11.22
N ARG A 103 15.95 -3.64 11.40
CA ARG A 103 15.73 -2.74 12.55
C ARG A 103 14.34 -2.10 12.59
N PHE A 104 13.57 -2.17 11.51
CA PHE A 104 12.23 -1.57 11.42
C PHE A 104 11.09 -2.53 11.78
N SER A 105 11.38 -3.56 12.60
CA SER A 105 10.40 -4.58 12.99
C SER A 105 9.14 -3.99 13.63
N GLN A 106 9.31 -3.12 14.63
CA GLN A 106 8.18 -2.46 15.28
C GLN A 106 7.42 -1.56 14.31
N GLN A 107 8.13 -0.80 13.47
CA GLN A 107 7.50 0.08 12.48
C GLN A 107 6.68 -0.72 11.46
N ARG A 108 7.10 -1.94 11.09
CA ARG A 108 6.30 -2.80 10.21
C ARG A 108 4.99 -3.23 10.87
N VAL A 109 5.05 -3.67 12.12
CA VAL A 109 3.85 -4.07 12.89
C VAL A 109 2.90 -2.88 13.05
N GLU A 110 3.40 -1.73 13.51
CA GLU A 110 2.56 -0.54 13.70
C GLU A 110 2.00 0.02 12.39
N LEU A 111 2.74 -0.06 11.28
CA LEU A 111 2.27 0.41 9.96
C LEU A 111 1.24 -0.55 9.34
N THR A 112 1.22 -1.82 9.73
CA THR A 112 0.20 -2.78 9.26
C THR A 112 -1.19 -2.43 9.78
N LYS A 113 -1.29 -1.88 11.00
CA LYS A 113 -2.55 -1.46 11.62
C LYS A 113 -3.34 -0.41 10.80
N PRO A 114 -2.79 0.78 10.47
CA PRO A 114 -3.50 1.74 9.64
C PRO A 114 -3.77 1.19 8.24
N ILE A 115 -2.89 0.34 7.67
CA ILE A 115 -3.17 -0.32 6.39
C ILE A 115 -4.43 -1.18 6.47
N SER A 116 -4.55 -2.01 7.51
CA SER A 116 -5.77 -2.82 7.69
C SER A 116 -7.02 -1.97 7.82
N LEU A 117 -6.94 -0.85 8.56
CA LEU A 117 -8.07 0.07 8.73
C LEU A 117 -8.45 0.77 7.42
N ILE A 118 -7.50 1.07 6.52
CA ILE A 118 -7.80 1.61 5.19
C ILE A 118 -8.70 0.62 4.43
N TYR A 119 -8.30 -0.65 4.32
CA TYR A 119 -9.09 -1.68 3.63
C TYR A 119 -10.50 -1.85 4.23
N ILE A 120 -10.59 -1.83 5.56
CA ILE A 120 -11.87 -1.98 6.25
C ILE A 120 -12.80 -0.78 6.02
N ILE A 121 -12.25 0.43 6.06
CA ILE A 121 -13.04 1.65 5.82
C ILE A 121 -13.46 1.70 4.35
N ASP A 122 -12.59 1.34 3.42
CA ASP A 122 -12.88 1.21 1.99
C ASP A 122 -14.08 0.27 1.75
N ASP A 123 -14.08 -0.94 2.34
CA ASP A 123 -15.22 -1.86 2.27
C ASP A 123 -16.52 -1.30 2.84
N ILE A 124 -16.43 -0.52 3.92
CA ILE A 124 -17.60 0.17 4.48
C ILE A 124 -18.15 1.19 3.47
N PHE A 125 -17.30 1.95 2.80
CA PHE A 125 -17.71 3.01 1.87
C PHE A 125 -18.23 2.48 0.53
N ASP A 126 -17.65 1.41 0.02
CA ASP A 126 -17.97 0.94 -1.34
C ASP A 126 -19.05 -0.14 -1.38
N ILE A 127 -19.17 -0.96 -0.33
CA ILE A 127 -20.02 -2.15 -0.37
C ILE A 127 -21.25 -2.00 0.54
N TYR A 128 -21.08 -1.44 1.74
CA TYR A 128 -22.05 -1.68 2.82
C TYR A 128 -22.79 -0.45 3.34
N GLY A 129 -22.09 0.65 3.58
CA GLY A 129 -22.65 1.84 4.23
C GLY A 129 -23.65 2.57 3.33
N THR A 130 -24.73 3.08 3.93
CA THR A 130 -25.63 4.00 3.21
C THR A 130 -24.99 5.38 3.10
N LEU A 131 -25.37 6.18 2.09
CA LEU A 131 -24.79 7.51 1.91
C LEU A 131 -24.97 8.41 3.14
N GLU A 132 -26.09 8.28 3.85
CA GLU A 132 -26.34 8.96 5.13
C GLU A 132 -25.37 8.50 6.22
N GLU A 133 -25.16 7.19 6.38
CA GLU A 133 -24.22 6.64 7.36
C GLU A 133 -22.78 7.06 7.05
N LEU A 134 -22.36 6.98 5.78
CA LEU A 134 -21.04 7.38 5.32
C LEU A 134 -20.78 8.88 5.55
N THR A 135 -21.79 9.72 5.33
CA THR A 135 -21.70 11.15 5.62
C THR A 135 -21.44 11.39 7.11
N LEU A 136 -22.20 10.73 7.98
CA LEU A 136 -22.03 10.82 9.44
C LEU A 136 -20.67 10.26 9.90
N PHE A 137 -20.19 9.17 9.31
CA PHE A 137 -18.86 8.62 9.60
C PHE A 137 -17.75 9.60 9.22
N THR A 138 -17.81 10.17 8.00
CA THR A 138 -16.85 11.19 7.55
C THR A 138 -16.89 12.44 8.41
N GLU A 139 -18.08 12.89 8.84
CA GLU A 139 -18.21 14.01 9.78
C GLU A 139 -17.57 13.71 11.13
N ALA A 140 -17.71 12.50 11.67
CA ALA A 140 -17.09 12.09 12.92
C ALA A 140 -15.55 12.14 12.84
N VAL A 141 -14.98 11.68 11.72
CA VAL A 141 -13.53 11.74 11.45
C VAL A 141 -13.05 13.20 11.29
N ASN A 142 -13.85 14.06 10.65
CA ASN A 142 -13.50 15.46 10.37
C ASN A 142 -13.55 16.38 11.60
N SER A 143 -14.57 16.24 12.44
CA SER A 143 -15.02 17.34 13.29
C SER A 143 -14.44 17.35 14.71
N ARG A 144 -14.30 16.20 15.37
CA ARG A 144 -13.88 16.18 16.79
C ARG A 144 -12.90 15.08 17.18
N TRP A 145 -12.69 14.08 16.32
CA TRP A 145 -11.95 12.87 16.70
C TRP A 145 -12.42 12.41 18.10
N ASP A 146 -13.74 12.32 18.28
CA ASP A 146 -14.41 12.13 19.58
C ASP A 146 -15.31 10.90 19.47
N LEU A 147 -15.21 9.99 20.43
CA LEU A 147 -16.00 8.76 20.47
C LEU A 147 -17.52 9.05 20.56
N ALA A 148 -17.90 10.20 21.10
CA ALA A 148 -19.31 10.62 21.13
C ALA A 148 -19.85 10.96 19.72
N ALA A 149 -18.98 11.25 18.74
CA ALA A 149 -19.40 11.65 17.41
C ALA A 149 -20.06 10.50 16.61
N VAL A 150 -19.83 9.25 17.02
CA VAL A 150 -20.38 8.06 16.35
C VAL A 150 -21.58 7.45 17.09
N GLU A 151 -22.15 8.10 18.10
CA GLU A 151 -23.29 7.56 18.87
C GLU A 151 -24.52 7.22 18.01
N ASN A 152 -24.72 7.95 16.91
CA ASN A 152 -25.85 7.74 16.00
C ASN A 152 -25.56 6.74 14.86
N LEU A 153 -24.33 6.22 14.76
CA LEU A 153 -23.94 5.27 13.72
C LEU A 153 -24.34 3.82 14.08
N PRO A 154 -24.38 2.90 13.10
CA PRO A 154 -24.51 1.47 13.37
C PRO A 154 -23.35 0.94 14.22
N TYR A 155 -23.59 -0.14 14.96
CA TYR A 155 -22.60 -0.75 15.85
C TYR A 155 -21.27 -1.07 15.14
N TYR A 156 -21.31 -1.61 13.91
CA TYR A 156 -20.12 -1.97 13.15
C TYR A 156 -19.24 -0.74 12.82
N MET A 157 -19.87 0.39 12.46
CA MET A 157 -19.17 1.66 12.19
C MET A 157 -18.58 2.25 13.47
N LYS A 158 -19.29 2.15 14.60
CA LYS A 158 -18.76 2.56 15.91
C LYS A 158 -17.52 1.76 16.28
N SER A 159 -17.58 0.43 16.12
CA SER A 159 -16.45 -0.46 16.39
C SER A 159 -15.23 -0.11 15.52
N CYS A 160 -15.46 0.12 14.22
CA CYS A 160 -14.43 0.58 13.29
C CYS A 160 -13.83 1.94 13.71
N PHE A 161 -14.66 2.95 13.99
CA PHE A 161 -14.20 4.28 14.40
C PHE A 161 -13.44 4.25 15.72
N ASN A 162 -13.92 3.48 16.71
CA ASN A 162 -13.24 3.34 18.00
C ASN A 162 -11.84 2.72 17.80
N THR A 163 -11.75 1.65 16.99
CA THR A 163 -10.47 1.03 16.67
C THR A 163 -9.53 2.00 15.94
N LEU A 164 -10.05 2.77 14.99
CA LEU A 164 -9.30 3.83 14.29
C LEU A 164 -8.77 4.89 15.27
N TYR A 165 -9.63 5.38 16.16
CA TYR A 165 -9.31 6.36 17.18
C TYR A 165 -8.20 5.84 18.11
N GLU A 166 -8.39 4.66 18.70
CA GLU A 166 -7.47 4.06 19.66
C GLU A 166 -6.11 3.78 19.01
N THR A 167 -6.12 3.15 17.82
CA THR A 167 -4.90 2.82 17.06
C THR A 167 -4.10 4.07 16.71
N THR A 168 -4.77 5.12 16.22
CA THR A 168 -4.09 6.36 15.84
C THR A 168 -3.48 7.07 17.05
N ASN A 169 -4.19 7.09 18.18
CA ASN A 169 -3.68 7.66 19.43
C ASN A 169 -2.52 6.83 20.01
N GLU A 170 -2.60 5.50 19.95
CA GLU A 170 -1.54 4.59 20.39
C GLU A 170 -0.26 4.81 19.57
N ILE A 171 -0.39 4.87 18.24
CA ILE A 171 0.72 5.14 17.32
C ILE A 171 1.32 6.52 17.60
N ALA A 172 0.49 7.56 17.73
CA ALA A 172 0.95 8.91 18.05
C ALA A 172 1.73 8.97 19.37
N TYR A 173 1.26 8.25 20.39
CA TYR A 173 1.95 8.15 21.68
C TYR A 173 3.30 7.42 21.57
N LYS A 174 3.37 6.33 20.81
CA LYS A 174 4.64 5.60 20.54
C LYS A 174 5.65 6.49 19.82
N ILE A 175 5.20 7.25 18.81
CA ILE A 175 6.02 8.21 18.07
C ILE A 175 6.53 9.31 19.01
N TYR A 176 5.65 9.87 19.85
CA TYR A 176 6.04 10.89 20.83
C TYR A 176 7.09 10.37 21.81
N LYS A 177 6.94 9.15 22.33
CA LYS A 177 7.94 8.54 23.20
C LYS A 177 9.27 8.30 22.51
N ALA A 178 9.25 7.84 21.26
CA ALA A 178 10.47 7.48 20.53
C ALA A 178 11.23 8.71 20.02
N HIS A 179 10.51 9.73 19.54
CA HIS A 179 11.08 10.82 18.74
C HIS A 179 10.81 12.21 19.30
N GLY A 180 10.02 12.33 20.38
CA GLY A 180 9.69 13.61 21.01
C GLY A 180 8.71 14.50 20.22
N TRP A 181 8.10 13.98 19.15
CA TRP A 181 7.16 14.69 18.30
C TRP A 181 5.75 14.12 18.43
N ASN A 182 4.73 14.99 18.59
CA ASN A 182 3.34 14.56 18.55
C ASN A 182 2.79 14.65 17.12
N PRO A 183 2.51 13.53 16.43
CA PRO A 183 2.04 13.53 15.05
C PRO A 183 0.52 13.59 14.92
N LEU A 184 -0.23 13.63 16.04
CA LEU A 184 -1.67 13.36 16.06
C LEU A 184 -2.45 14.21 15.04
N ASP A 185 -2.22 15.53 15.02
CA ASP A 185 -2.87 16.44 14.07
C ASP A 185 -2.64 16.04 12.60
N SER A 186 -1.42 15.62 12.26
CA SER A 186 -1.08 15.16 10.91
C SER A 186 -1.79 13.84 10.58
N LEU A 187 -1.78 12.87 11.50
CA LEU A 187 -2.44 11.58 11.28
C LEU A 187 -3.96 11.75 11.11
N GLN A 188 -4.59 12.57 11.96
CA GLN A 188 -6.02 12.87 11.89
C GLN A 188 -6.40 13.55 10.57
N LYS A 189 -5.64 14.57 10.15
CA LYS A 189 -5.86 15.26 8.88
C LYS A 189 -5.81 14.31 7.69
N THR A 190 -4.87 13.36 7.69
CA THR A 190 -4.75 12.42 6.57
C THR A 190 -5.89 11.40 6.56
N TRP A 191 -6.37 10.93 7.72
CA TRP A 191 -7.58 10.11 7.80
C TRP A 191 -8.84 10.85 7.35
N ALA A 192 -8.98 12.11 7.75
CA ALA A 192 -10.05 12.99 7.28
C ALA A 192 -10.00 13.14 5.76
N SER A 193 -8.82 13.41 5.19
CA SER A 193 -8.65 13.51 3.73
C SER A 193 -9.07 12.22 3.01
N LEU A 194 -8.74 11.05 3.56
CA LEU A 194 -9.14 9.76 3.00
C LEU A 194 -10.66 9.58 3.02
N CYS A 195 -11.31 9.75 4.18
CA CYS A 195 -12.76 9.57 4.31
C CYS A 195 -13.56 10.58 3.48
N ASN A 196 -13.03 11.80 3.29
CA ASN A 196 -13.62 12.78 2.37
C ASN A 196 -13.53 12.31 0.91
N ALA A 197 -12.40 11.70 0.50
CA ALA A 197 -12.25 11.17 -0.85
C ALA A 197 -13.18 9.98 -1.10
N PHE A 198 -13.25 9.02 -0.16
CA PHE A 198 -14.21 7.91 -0.23
C PHE A 198 -15.67 8.41 -0.29
N LEU A 199 -16.03 9.42 0.49
CA LEU A 199 -17.39 9.98 0.44
C LEU A 199 -17.71 10.63 -0.91
N VAL A 200 -16.72 11.25 -1.57
CA VAL A 200 -16.90 11.80 -2.93
C VAL A 200 -17.14 10.68 -3.94
N GLU A 201 -16.37 9.60 -3.86
CA GLU A 201 -16.55 8.42 -4.72
C GLU A 201 -17.92 7.76 -4.49
N ALA A 202 -18.29 7.50 -3.24
CA ALA A 202 -19.62 6.97 -2.88
C ALA A 202 -20.78 7.82 -3.45
N LYS A 203 -20.63 9.16 -3.49
CA LYS A 203 -21.63 10.07 -4.10
C LYS A 203 -21.68 9.94 -5.62
N TRP A 204 -20.54 9.76 -6.29
CA TRP A 204 -20.50 9.50 -7.73
C TRP A 204 -21.21 8.17 -8.06
N PHE A 205 -20.99 7.13 -7.27
CA PHE A 205 -21.65 5.83 -7.45
C PHE A 205 -23.15 5.89 -7.17
N ALA A 206 -23.55 6.45 -6.03
CA ALA A 206 -24.96 6.57 -5.66
C ALA A 206 -25.78 7.39 -6.68
N SER A 207 -25.17 8.39 -7.33
CA SER A 207 -25.83 9.20 -8.36
C SER A 207 -25.76 8.60 -9.78
N GLY A 208 -24.92 7.58 -10.00
CA GLY A 208 -24.61 7.04 -11.33
C GLY A 208 -23.86 8.04 -12.23
N GLN A 209 -23.32 9.12 -11.67
CA GLN A 209 -22.64 10.19 -12.41
C GLN A 209 -21.15 10.20 -12.10
N LEU A 210 -20.39 9.41 -12.85
CA LEU A 210 -18.92 9.50 -12.83
C LEU A 210 -18.46 10.89 -13.30
N PRO A 211 -17.41 11.45 -12.70
CA PRO A 211 -16.81 12.70 -13.15
C PRO A 211 -16.05 12.50 -14.47
N ASN A 212 -15.35 13.54 -14.94
CA ASN A 212 -14.36 13.38 -16.01
C ASN A 212 -13.09 12.70 -15.46
N ALA A 213 -12.22 12.21 -16.34
CA ALA A 213 -11.04 11.43 -15.97
C ALA A 213 -10.02 12.21 -15.11
N GLU A 214 -9.88 13.52 -15.34
CA GLU A 214 -8.96 14.35 -14.54
C GLU A 214 -9.48 14.56 -13.11
N GLU A 215 -10.77 14.84 -12.98
CA GLU A 215 -11.44 15.01 -11.69
C GLU A 215 -11.53 13.70 -10.90
N TYR A 216 -11.84 12.59 -11.58
CA TYR A 216 -11.75 11.25 -11.00
C TYR A 216 -10.37 11.04 -10.38
N LEU A 217 -9.30 11.23 -11.17
CA LEU A 217 -7.94 10.93 -10.72
C LEU A 217 -7.52 11.74 -9.50
N LYS A 218 -7.95 13.01 -9.40
CA LYS A 218 -7.61 13.86 -8.25
C LYS A 218 -8.15 13.30 -6.94
N THR A 219 -9.37 12.78 -6.94
CA THR A 219 -9.96 12.10 -5.79
C THR A 219 -9.37 10.70 -5.62
N ALA A 220 -9.27 9.94 -6.71
CA ALA A 220 -8.85 8.55 -6.71
C ALA A 220 -7.42 8.35 -6.16
N VAL A 221 -6.53 9.32 -6.42
CA VAL A 221 -5.18 9.33 -5.87
C VAL A 221 -5.19 9.46 -4.34
N VAL A 222 -6.16 10.18 -3.77
CA VAL A 222 -6.32 10.31 -2.30
C VAL A 222 -7.01 9.07 -1.73
N SER A 223 -8.10 8.60 -2.35
CA SER A 223 -8.84 7.41 -1.91
C SER A 223 -8.01 6.12 -1.95
N SER A 224 -6.92 6.08 -2.71
CA SER A 224 -5.96 4.97 -2.71
C SER A 224 -5.35 4.63 -1.33
N GLY A 225 -5.52 5.49 -0.32
CA GLY A 225 -5.01 5.28 1.05
C GLY A 225 -3.50 5.48 1.21
N VAL A 226 -2.72 5.57 0.12
CA VAL A 226 -1.25 5.71 0.16
C VAL A 226 -0.79 6.91 0.97
N HIS A 227 -1.55 8.01 0.95
CA HIS A 227 -1.24 9.19 1.75
C HIS A 227 -1.22 8.85 3.24
N VAL A 228 -2.24 8.14 3.74
CA VAL A 228 -2.30 7.68 5.14
C VAL A 228 -1.08 6.82 5.45
N VAL A 229 -0.75 5.85 4.60
CA VAL A 229 0.38 4.94 4.80
C VAL A 229 1.71 5.70 4.89
N LEU A 230 1.97 6.60 3.94
CA LEU A 230 3.25 7.31 3.89
C LEU A 230 3.39 8.36 5.00
N VAL A 231 2.30 9.01 5.42
CA VAL A 231 2.32 9.92 6.57
C VAL A 231 2.61 9.14 7.87
N HIS A 232 1.94 8.01 8.10
CA HIS A 232 2.24 7.14 9.25
C HIS A 232 3.69 6.63 9.22
N MET A 233 4.16 6.17 8.05
CA MET A 233 5.52 5.68 7.86
C MET A 233 6.57 6.76 8.14
N PHE A 234 6.35 8.00 7.70
CA PHE A 234 7.24 9.13 7.96
C PHE A 234 7.48 9.33 9.47
N PHE A 235 6.39 9.39 10.25
CA PHE A 235 6.49 9.61 11.68
C PHE A 235 7.00 8.38 12.46
N LEU A 236 6.61 7.17 12.05
CA LEU A 236 7.11 5.92 12.64
C LEU A 236 8.64 5.78 12.48
N LEU A 237 9.17 6.19 11.32
CA LEU A 237 10.62 6.21 11.08
C LEU A 237 11.35 7.24 11.94
N GLY A 238 10.74 8.40 12.22
CA GLY A 238 11.33 9.43 13.09
C GLY A 238 12.53 10.20 12.50
N HIS A 239 13.06 9.75 11.38
CA HIS A 239 14.28 10.30 10.79
C HIS A 239 14.01 11.62 10.08
N GLY A 240 14.56 12.71 10.61
CA GLY A 240 14.50 14.04 9.99
C GLY A 240 13.21 14.81 10.27
N ILE A 241 12.51 14.51 11.37
CA ILE A 241 11.32 15.28 11.77
C ILE A 241 11.72 16.70 12.16
N THR A 242 11.21 17.65 11.39
CA THR A 242 11.27 19.10 11.64
C THR A 242 9.92 19.71 11.28
N ARG A 243 9.63 20.94 11.75
CA ARG A 243 8.40 21.65 11.34
C ARG A 243 8.28 21.75 9.81
N LYS A 244 9.35 22.12 9.12
CA LYS A 244 9.40 22.20 7.65
C LYS A 244 9.03 20.87 6.98
N THR A 245 9.61 19.75 7.43
CA THR A 245 9.31 18.44 6.83
C THR A 245 7.90 17.97 7.15
N VAL A 246 7.37 18.32 8.33
CA VAL A 246 5.98 18.01 8.71
C VAL A 246 4.99 18.79 7.84
N ASP A 247 5.24 20.08 7.62
CA ASP A 247 4.44 20.90 6.71
C ASP A 247 4.47 20.29 5.29
N LEU A 248 5.65 19.92 4.80
CA LEU A 248 5.80 19.25 3.49
C LEU A 248 5.05 17.92 3.41
N VAL A 249 5.10 17.06 4.43
CA VAL A 249 4.37 15.78 4.45
C VAL A 249 2.86 15.99 4.44
N ASN A 250 2.37 17.01 5.16
CA ASN A 250 0.94 17.34 5.22
C ASN A 250 0.40 17.91 3.89
N ASP A 251 1.27 18.53 3.08
CA ASP A 251 0.92 19.13 1.79
C ASP A 251 1.03 18.16 0.60
N ASN A 252 0.99 16.83 0.85
CA ASN A 252 1.03 15.78 -0.18
C ASN A 252 2.18 15.95 -1.19
N PRO A 253 3.44 15.86 -0.73
CA PRO A 253 4.61 16.19 -1.53
C PRO A 253 4.77 15.21 -2.70
N GLY A 254 5.58 15.59 -3.70
CA GLY A 254 5.76 14.83 -4.94
C GLY A 254 6.09 13.35 -4.73
N VAL A 255 6.85 13.00 -3.68
CA VAL A 255 7.15 11.61 -3.31
C VAL A 255 5.88 10.83 -2.93
N ILE A 256 4.98 11.40 -2.14
CA ILE A 256 3.74 10.73 -1.71
C ILE A 256 2.77 10.63 -2.88
N THR A 257 2.52 11.78 -3.55
CA THR A 257 1.58 11.85 -4.67
C THR A 257 2.00 10.95 -5.84
N SER A 258 3.30 10.79 -6.10
CA SER A 258 3.77 9.88 -7.14
C SER A 258 3.51 8.41 -6.81
N VAL A 259 3.76 7.97 -5.56
CA VAL A 259 3.48 6.59 -5.13
C VAL A 259 1.98 6.33 -5.16
N ALA A 260 1.16 7.29 -4.70
CA ALA A 260 -0.30 7.19 -4.72
C ALA A 260 -0.85 7.11 -6.15
N THR A 261 -0.32 7.92 -7.07
CA THR A 261 -0.67 7.86 -8.50
C THR A 261 -0.30 6.51 -9.12
N ILE A 262 0.88 5.97 -8.79
CA ILE A 262 1.29 4.64 -9.27
C ILE A 262 0.32 3.58 -8.75
N LEU A 263 -0.01 3.59 -7.46
CA LEU A 263 -0.93 2.61 -6.87
C LEU A 263 -2.31 2.68 -7.54
N ARG A 264 -2.95 3.85 -7.52
CA ARG A 264 -4.31 4.02 -8.07
C ARG A 264 -4.39 3.59 -9.53
N LEU A 265 -3.43 4.02 -10.35
CA LEU A 265 -3.46 3.67 -11.78
C LEU A 265 -3.20 2.19 -12.05
N TRP A 266 -2.44 1.50 -11.19
CA TRP A 266 -2.27 0.04 -11.29
C TRP A 266 -3.52 -0.71 -10.85
N ASP A 267 -4.13 -0.24 -9.77
CA ASP A 267 -5.40 -0.77 -9.29
C ASP A 267 -6.49 -0.62 -10.37
N ASP A 268 -6.66 0.57 -10.94
CA ASP A 268 -7.61 0.83 -12.04
C ASP A 268 -7.31 0.05 -13.35
N LEU A 269 -6.11 -0.52 -13.50
CA LEU A 269 -5.78 -1.42 -14.61
C LEU A 269 -6.21 -2.86 -14.36
N GLY A 270 -6.22 -3.28 -13.08
CA GLY A 270 -6.47 -4.64 -12.61
C GLY A 270 -7.90 -4.87 -12.11
N SER A 271 -8.56 -3.83 -11.60
CA SER A 271 -9.81 -3.88 -10.84
C SER A 271 -10.90 -3.17 -11.64
N ALA A 272 -12.07 -3.77 -11.84
CA ALA A 272 -13.16 -3.64 -10.89
C ALA A 272 -13.79 -5.01 -10.54
N LYS A 273 -13.00 -5.96 -10.03
CA LYS A 273 -13.52 -7.28 -9.58
C LYS A 273 -12.83 -7.87 -8.34
N ASP A 274 -11.81 -7.21 -7.77
CA ASP A 274 -11.14 -7.69 -6.55
C ASP A 274 -11.95 -7.39 -5.28
N GLU A 275 -12.93 -6.50 -5.41
CA GLU A 275 -14.03 -6.29 -4.47
C GLU A 275 -15.28 -6.99 -5.05
N ASP A 276 -16.11 -7.60 -4.20
CA ASP A 276 -17.41 -8.19 -4.55
C ASP A 276 -18.44 -7.10 -5.02
N GLN A 277 -17.96 -6.06 -5.69
CA GLN A 277 -18.68 -4.88 -6.16
C GLN A 277 -19.38 -5.11 -7.51
N ASP A 278 -19.36 -6.32 -8.08
CA ASP A 278 -20.03 -6.67 -9.34
C ASP A 278 -19.73 -5.71 -10.52
N GLY A 279 -18.58 -5.02 -10.51
CA GLY A 279 -18.18 -4.04 -11.52
C GLY A 279 -18.83 -2.66 -11.39
N HIS A 280 -19.34 -2.31 -10.22
CA HIS A 280 -19.97 -1.01 -9.92
C HIS A 280 -18.99 0.11 -9.53
N ASP A 281 -17.72 -0.21 -9.30
CA ASP A 281 -16.69 0.80 -9.07
C ASP A 281 -16.17 1.45 -10.36
N GLY A 282 -15.76 2.70 -10.22
CA GLY A 282 -15.35 3.60 -11.27
C GLY A 282 -13.85 3.54 -11.38
N SER A 283 -13.34 3.34 -12.58
CA SER A 283 -11.90 3.37 -12.85
C SER A 283 -11.53 4.56 -13.73
N TYR A 284 -10.26 4.97 -13.69
CA TYR A 284 -9.74 5.96 -14.63
C TYR A 284 -9.96 5.52 -16.09
N VAL A 285 -9.87 4.21 -16.38
CA VAL A 285 -10.13 3.65 -17.71
C VAL A 285 -11.55 3.98 -18.18
N ASN A 286 -12.55 3.78 -17.31
CA ASN A 286 -13.96 4.07 -17.60
C ASN A 286 -14.18 5.57 -17.82
N CYS A 287 -13.62 6.41 -16.94
CA CYS A 287 -13.73 7.86 -17.07
C CYS A 287 -13.05 8.38 -18.34
N TYR A 288 -11.87 7.85 -18.68
CA TYR A 288 -11.14 8.23 -19.89
C TYR A 288 -11.90 7.87 -21.16
N MET A 289 -12.52 6.68 -21.22
CA MET A 289 -13.35 6.27 -22.35
C MET A 289 -14.61 7.12 -22.51
N LYS A 290 -15.21 7.54 -21.38
CA LYS A 290 -16.36 8.45 -21.37
C LYS A 290 -16.00 9.82 -21.96
N ASP A 291 -14.85 10.37 -21.58
CA ASP A 291 -14.35 11.65 -22.08
C ASP A 291 -13.95 11.58 -23.56
N HIS A 292 -13.40 10.44 -24.00
CA HIS A 292 -12.90 10.22 -25.35
C HIS A 292 -13.79 9.25 -26.12
N LYS A 293 -15.04 9.65 -26.38
CA LYS A 293 -16.02 8.84 -27.12
C LYS A 293 -15.43 8.28 -28.42
N GLY A 294 -15.48 6.96 -28.58
CA GLY A 294 -14.91 6.24 -29.71
C GLY A 294 -13.49 5.73 -29.51
N SER A 295 -12.84 6.01 -28.37
CA SER A 295 -11.57 5.39 -27.99
C SER A 295 -11.75 3.92 -27.62
N SER A 296 -10.78 3.07 -27.98
CA SER A 296 -10.75 1.68 -27.51
C SER A 296 -10.26 1.59 -26.07
N VAL A 297 -10.64 0.50 -25.38
CA VAL A 297 -10.11 0.14 -24.05
C VAL A 297 -8.58 0.06 -24.09
N ASN A 298 -8.00 -0.47 -25.17
CA ASN A 298 -6.54 -0.56 -25.32
C ASN A 298 -5.87 0.82 -25.30
N ARG A 299 -6.46 1.82 -25.97
CA ARG A 299 -5.93 3.20 -25.90
C ARG A 299 -6.02 3.81 -24.50
N ALA A 300 -7.09 3.51 -23.76
CA ALA A 300 -7.22 3.94 -22.37
C ALA A 300 -6.14 3.30 -21.49
N ARG A 301 -5.92 1.98 -21.63
CA ARG A 301 -4.84 1.24 -20.94
C ARG A 301 -3.45 1.75 -21.33
N GLU A 302 -3.21 2.10 -22.59
CA GLU A 302 -1.96 2.74 -23.04
C GLU A 302 -1.74 4.12 -22.40
N GLN A 303 -2.80 4.92 -22.27
CA GLN A 303 -2.75 6.19 -21.55
C GLN A 303 -2.38 5.99 -20.08
N VAL A 304 -3.05 5.05 -19.40
CA VAL A 304 -2.74 4.73 -18.00
C VAL A 304 -1.29 4.28 -17.82
N ASN A 305 -0.80 3.39 -18.69
CA ASN A 305 0.61 2.95 -18.67
C ASN A 305 1.60 4.12 -18.87
N ARG A 306 1.27 5.09 -19.73
CA ARG A 306 2.08 6.32 -19.88
C ARG A 306 2.09 7.15 -18.60
N MET A 307 0.94 7.32 -17.96
CA MET A 307 0.81 8.07 -16.71
C MET A 307 1.56 7.41 -15.55
N ILE A 308 1.50 6.08 -15.45
CA ILE A 308 2.32 5.30 -14.50
C ILE A 308 3.81 5.57 -14.77
N SER A 309 4.24 5.52 -16.03
CA SER A 309 5.63 5.81 -16.42
C SER A 309 6.07 7.22 -16.01
N ASP A 310 5.21 8.23 -16.19
CA ASP A 310 5.50 9.60 -15.79
C ASP A 310 5.51 9.80 -14.27
N ALA A 311 4.63 9.12 -13.54
CA ALA A 311 4.67 9.10 -12.08
C ALA A 311 5.97 8.45 -11.55
N TRP A 312 6.46 7.39 -12.19
CA TRP A 312 7.78 6.82 -11.89
C TRP A 312 8.93 7.80 -12.13
N LYS A 313 8.90 8.59 -13.22
CA LYS A 313 9.92 9.61 -13.48
C LYS A 313 9.91 10.69 -12.40
N ARG A 314 8.74 11.15 -11.97
CA ARG A 314 8.59 12.10 -10.86
C ARG A 314 9.13 11.51 -9.56
N LEU A 315 8.73 10.29 -9.21
CA LEU A 315 9.25 9.61 -8.01
C LEU A 315 10.78 9.48 -8.04
N ASN A 316 11.36 9.16 -9.20
CA ASN A 316 12.82 9.10 -9.36
C ASN A 316 13.47 10.47 -9.13
N GLN A 317 12.88 11.53 -9.68
CA GLN A 317 13.38 12.89 -9.46
C GLN A 317 13.36 13.26 -7.98
N GLU A 318 12.27 12.97 -7.27
CA GLU A 318 12.13 13.21 -5.84
C GLU A 318 13.16 12.40 -5.01
N CYS A 319 13.44 11.15 -5.41
CA CYS A 319 14.40 10.29 -4.71
C CYS A 319 15.87 10.64 -4.99
N LEU A 320 16.19 11.16 -6.19
CA LEU A 320 17.57 11.38 -6.63
C LEU A 320 18.04 12.84 -6.49
N SER A 321 17.10 13.79 -6.48
CA SER A 321 17.42 15.21 -6.26
C SER A 321 17.56 15.50 -4.77
N PRO A 322 18.25 16.60 -4.38
CA PRO A 322 18.24 17.07 -3.01
C PRO A 322 16.80 17.25 -2.53
N ASN A 323 16.37 16.39 -1.59
CA ASN A 323 15.05 16.43 -0.99
C ASN A 323 15.15 16.70 0.51
N SER A 324 14.07 17.23 1.09
CA SER A 324 14.04 17.55 2.53
C SER A 324 13.79 16.33 3.41
N PHE A 325 13.60 15.14 2.82
CA PHE A 325 13.26 13.91 3.54
C PHE A 325 14.50 13.05 3.83
N SER A 326 14.38 12.18 4.82
CA SER A 326 15.45 11.23 5.10
C SER A 326 15.57 10.17 3.99
N ALA A 327 16.78 9.67 3.77
CA ALA A 327 17.02 8.57 2.83
C ALA A 327 16.23 7.29 3.19
N SER A 328 15.91 7.09 4.47
CA SER A 328 15.05 5.99 4.90
C SER A 328 13.63 6.15 4.37
N PHE A 329 13.04 7.35 4.53
CA PHE A 329 11.69 7.62 4.05
C PHE A 329 11.60 7.51 2.53
N THR A 330 12.48 8.16 1.78
CA THR A 330 12.43 8.13 0.31
C THR A 330 12.67 6.73 -0.25
N LYS A 331 13.61 5.96 0.33
CA LYS A 331 13.83 4.56 -0.05
C LYS A 331 12.61 3.69 0.24
N SER A 332 11.95 3.88 1.37
CA SER A 332 10.75 3.12 1.72
C SER A 332 9.54 3.49 0.87
N SER A 333 9.37 4.77 0.52
CA SER A 333 8.36 5.22 -0.45
C SER A 333 8.59 4.61 -1.83
N LEU A 334 9.85 4.57 -2.29
CA LEU A 334 10.24 3.91 -3.53
C LEU A 334 9.92 2.40 -3.50
N ASN A 335 10.21 1.74 -2.39
CA ASN A 335 9.89 0.32 -2.22
C ASN A 335 8.38 0.05 -2.17
N LEU A 336 7.60 0.96 -1.57
CA LEU A 336 6.13 0.87 -1.59
C LEU A 336 5.62 0.90 -3.04
N ALA A 337 6.12 1.83 -3.88
CA ALA A 337 5.78 1.87 -5.30
C ALA A 337 6.21 0.59 -6.07
N ARG A 338 7.34 -0.03 -5.71
CA ARG A 338 7.77 -1.32 -6.29
C ARG A 338 6.88 -2.50 -5.89
N THR A 339 6.15 -2.36 -4.78
CA THR A 339 5.25 -3.40 -4.26
C THR A 339 3.93 -3.39 -5.02
N VAL A 340 3.52 -2.25 -5.57
CA VAL A 340 2.22 -2.08 -6.25
C VAL A 340 1.95 -3.15 -7.32
N PRO A 341 2.84 -3.43 -8.30
CA PRO A 341 2.54 -4.45 -9.31
C PRO A 341 2.35 -5.84 -8.71
N LEU A 342 3.04 -6.16 -7.61
CA LEU A 342 2.85 -7.45 -6.93
C LEU A 342 1.46 -7.56 -6.29
N MET A 343 0.91 -6.44 -5.83
CA MET A 343 -0.37 -6.39 -5.11
C MET A 343 -1.58 -6.27 -6.02
N TYR A 344 -1.40 -5.82 -7.27
CA TYR A 344 -2.51 -5.49 -8.19
C TYR A 344 -2.39 -6.11 -9.59
N ASN A 345 -1.40 -6.99 -9.84
CA ASN A 345 -1.26 -7.69 -11.12
C ASN A 345 -1.96 -9.06 -11.07
N TYR A 346 -3.29 -9.02 -11.07
CA TYR A 346 -4.17 -10.19 -11.11
C TYR A 346 -3.98 -10.98 -12.41
N ASP A 347 -4.08 -12.30 -12.33
CA ASP A 347 -4.18 -13.16 -13.50
C ASP A 347 -5.63 -13.26 -14.01
N ASP A 348 -5.84 -14.04 -15.08
CA ASP A 348 -7.17 -14.21 -15.67
C ASP A 348 -8.18 -14.87 -14.69
N ASN A 349 -7.70 -15.57 -13.66
CA ASN A 349 -8.51 -16.18 -12.61
C ASN A 349 -8.73 -15.23 -11.41
N HIS A 350 -8.29 -13.97 -11.51
CA HIS A 350 -8.35 -12.97 -10.44
C HIS A 350 -7.56 -13.41 -9.20
N GLU A 351 -6.51 -14.18 -9.40
CA GLU A 351 -5.57 -14.55 -8.35
C GLU A 351 -4.30 -13.70 -8.43
N LEU A 352 -3.59 -13.63 -7.31
CA LEU A 352 -2.26 -13.03 -7.24
C LEU A 352 -1.22 -14.14 -7.00
N PRO A 353 -0.93 -15.01 -8.00
CA PRO A 353 -0.11 -16.20 -7.79
C PRO A 353 1.30 -15.87 -7.28
N ILE A 354 1.91 -14.80 -7.78
CA ILE A 354 3.24 -14.34 -7.33
C ILE A 354 3.19 -13.86 -5.87
N LEU A 355 2.12 -13.14 -5.48
CA LEU A 355 1.93 -12.71 -4.09
C LEU A 355 1.76 -13.91 -3.17
N GLN A 356 0.93 -14.88 -3.57
CA GLN A 356 0.70 -16.11 -2.82
C GLN A 356 1.98 -16.94 -2.66
N GLU A 357 2.81 -17.03 -3.71
CA GLU A 357 4.12 -17.69 -3.64
C GLU A 357 5.03 -17.00 -2.63
N HIS A 358 5.11 -15.66 -2.65
CA HIS A 358 5.89 -14.92 -1.66
C HIS A 358 5.36 -15.06 -0.24
N MET A 359 4.03 -15.07 -0.05
CA MET A 359 3.41 -15.34 1.25
C MET A 359 3.75 -16.74 1.76
N LYS A 360 3.68 -17.75 0.89
CA LYS A 360 4.06 -19.14 1.24
C LYS A 360 5.53 -19.21 1.64
N SER A 361 6.40 -18.60 0.84
CA SER A 361 7.84 -18.59 1.11
C SER A 361 8.21 -17.87 2.42
N MET A 362 7.47 -16.81 2.76
CA MET A 362 7.63 -16.14 4.05
C MET A 362 7.21 -17.01 5.24
N LEU A 363 6.16 -17.83 5.07
CA LEU A 363 5.52 -18.54 6.19
C LEU A 363 6.05 -19.97 6.39
N TYR A 364 6.34 -20.69 5.30
CA TYR A 364 6.49 -22.15 5.34
C TYR A 364 7.78 -22.69 4.71
N ASP A 365 8.45 -21.94 3.84
CA ASP A 365 9.62 -22.50 3.16
C ASP A 365 10.83 -22.55 4.09
N ASP A 366 11.19 -23.76 4.52
CA ASP A 366 12.57 -24.06 4.86
C ASP A 366 13.37 -23.93 3.58
N VAL A 367 14.03 -22.79 3.40
CA VAL A 367 14.92 -22.61 2.27
C VAL A 367 16.10 -23.59 2.42
N SER A 368 15.98 -24.73 1.73
CA SER A 368 17.10 -25.56 1.31
C SER A 368 17.62 -24.98 0.01
N LEU A 369 18.51 -23.99 0.11
CA LEU A 369 19.29 -23.47 -1.01
C LEU A 369 20.33 -24.49 -1.47
#